data_AF-A0AAD9Y5N6-F1
#
_entry.id   AF-A0AAD9Y5N6-F1
#
_cell.length_a   1.000
_cell.length_b   1.000
_cell.length_c   1.000
_cell.angle_alpha   90.00
_cell.angle_beta   90.00
_cell.angle_gamma   90.00
#
_symmetry.space_group_name_H-M   'P 1'
#
loop_
_entity.id
_entity.type
_entity.pdbx_description
1 polymer ?
#
loop_
_entity_poly.entity_id
_entity_poly.type
_entity_poly.pdbx_seq_one_letter_code
_entity_poly.pdbx_strand_id
1 'polypeptide(L)'
;MRVQSFSGAPKIVSPLTRPGSPDTAGLVAFGDSYSAGIGTGVHGKETGCRLGEHAHPVLIYADLAESQGPNTTAFQFLSCTGSTTGNIVSRGERSQIDSFNASINADFALLSIGGNDLGFFKVMNACIFRFYSFYSGTCETALHEAAEQIEGSAFEQRLEMVVMQILDKVQWEKRPWFVITVTGYARFFNADTDECDNCTFGVWLQGPKLERVRVRKRMNDLVLAVNDKLRKSIDNVNSRFTTPKVVFVDYDARFDGHRFCEPNVTEPAYNRTETWFFLVGGKDNNPNVTDPAPAPNGTAAGAGSDRASARTLSPQSPLVDPDICLGPAENSGDWGLLAMCYMARAQQEDPSLRFARDDIIAQNSMWYVPTYYGKTFHPSLGHEAIKDEIYRVWAELGFV
;
A
#
# COMPACT_ATOMS: atom_id res chain seq x y z
N MET A 1 22.59 -28.39 31.84
CA MET A 1 23.39 -27.46 31.01
C MET A 1 22.66 -26.12 30.98
N ARG A 2 23.39 -25.02 31.19
CA ARG A 2 22.90 -23.67 31.55
C ARG A 2 21.92 -23.06 30.54
N VAL A 3 20.84 -22.49 31.06
CA VAL A 3 20.04 -21.42 30.44
C VAL A 3 20.93 -20.18 30.33
N GLN A 4 21.18 -19.69 29.11
CA GLN A 4 21.82 -18.39 28.90
C GLN A 4 20.74 -17.31 28.94
N SER A 5 20.82 -16.44 29.95
CA SER A 5 20.01 -15.22 30.03
C SER A 5 20.56 -14.18 29.06
N PHE A 6 19.77 -13.74 28.10
CA PHE A 6 20.05 -12.53 27.35
C PHE A 6 19.68 -11.32 28.21
N SER A 7 20.64 -10.77 28.97
CA SER A 7 20.51 -9.46 29.60
C SER A 7 21.21 -8.41 28.73
N GLY A 8 20.49 -7.90 27.72
CA GLY A 8 20.84 -6.64 27.07
C GLY A 8 19.94 -5.55 27.63
N ALA A 9 20.46 -4.69 28.51
CA ALA A 9 19.75 -3.49 28.90
C ALA A 9 19.53 -2.59 27.66
N PRO A 10 18.37 -1.90 27.53
CA PRO A 10 18.19 -0.94 26.45
C PRO A 10 19.23 0.17 26.62
N LYS A 11 20.03 0.40 25.57
CA LYS A 11 20.86 1.61 25.50
C LYS A 11 19.91 2.80 25.51
N ILE A 12 20.05 3.67 26.52
CA ILE A 12 19.33 4.94 26.58
C ILE A 12 19.76 5.75 25.35
N VAL A 13 18.89 5.80 24.34
CA VAL A 13 19.06 6.67 23.18
C VAL A 13 18.85 8.10 23.68
N SER A 14 19.86 8.96 23.53
CA SER A 14 19.68 10.39 23.77
C SER A 14 18.70 10.93 22.73
N PRO A 15 17.70 11.76 23.10
CA PRO A 15 16.78 12.35 22.13
C PRO A 15 17.57 13.07 21.04
N LEU A 16 17.15 12.93 19.78
CA LEU A 16 17.64 13.75 18.66
C LEU A 16 17.09 15.18 18.81
N THR A 17 17.45 15.88 19.89
CA THR A 17 17.10 17.30 20.05
C THR A 17 17.94 18.15 19.10
N ARG A 18 17.28 18.80 18.14
CA ARG A 18 17.84 19.84 17.27
C ARG A 18 18.43 20.96 18.14
N PRO A 19 19.74 21.25 18.07
CA PRO A 19 20.31 22.38 18.80
C PRO A 19 19.90 23.70 18.13
N GLY A 20 19.03 24.49 18.78
CA GLY A 20 18.92 25.94 18.58
C GLY A 20 18.24 26.47 17.32
N SER A 21 16.92 26.26 17.17
CA SER A 21 15.95 27.19 16.53
C SER A 21 14.53 26.57 16.60
N PRO A 22 13.44 27.36 16.65
CA PRO A 22 12.08 26.87 16.48
C PRO A 22 11.80 26.71 14.97
N ASP A 23 12.56 25.86 14.29
CA ASP A 23 12.36 25.64 12.86
C ASP A 23 11.29 24.56 12.65
N THR A 24 10.38 24.88 11.74
CA THR A 24 9.23 24.06 11.37
C THR A 24 9.65 22.74 10.75
N ALA A 25 9.17 21.64 11.33
CA ALA A 25 9.51 20.30 10.86
C ALA A 25 8.89 20.05 9.49
N GLY A 26 9.71 19.73 8.49
CA GLY A 26 9.22 19.33 7.17
C GLY A 26 9.28 17.82 6.94
N LEU A 27 8.52 17.38 5.93
CA LEU A 27 8.28 15.98 5.64
C LEU A 27 8.54 15.66 4.17
N VAL A 28 9.13 14.50 3.90
CA VAL A 28 9.19 13.93 2.55
C VAL A 28 8.70 12.49 2.59
N ALA A 29 7.89 12.08 1.61
CA ALA A 29 7.30 10.75 1.57
C ALA A 29 7.69 10.01 0.29
N PHE A 30 8.44 8.93 0.46
CA PHE A 30 8.84 7.99 -0.58
C PHE A 30 8.03 6.71 -0.46
N GLY A 31 7.95 5.95 -1.54
CA GLY A 31 7.42 4.59 -1.48
C GLY A 31 6.51 4.18 -2.62
N ASP A 32 5.81 3.08 -2.39
CA ASP A 32 4.83 2.49 -3.28
C ASP A 32 3.40 2.95 -2.98
N SER A 33 2.42 2.15 -3.42
CA SER A 33 0.99 2.42 -3.27
C SER A 33 0.52 2.51 -1.82
N TYR A 34 1.19 1.87 -0.86
CA TYR A 34 0.84 1.96 0.57
C TYR A 34 1.24 3.31 1.18
N SER A 35 2.24 3.99 0.61
CA SER A 35 2.57 5.38 0.97
C SER A 35 1.80 6.38 0.10
N ALA A 36 1.64 6.09 -1.19
CA ALA A 36 0.86 6.94 -2.09
C ALA A 36 -0.61 7.03 -1.69
N GLY A 37 -1.16 5.99 -1.05
CA GLY A 37 -2.56 5.96 -0.59
C GLY A 37 -3.55 5.84 -1.74
N ILE A 38 -3.28 4.92 -2.67
CA ILE A 38 -4.17 4.65 -3.80
C ILE A 38 -5.63 4.48 -3.32
N GLY A 39 -6.55 5.20 -3.96
CA GLY A 39 -7.98 5.10 -3.65
C GLY A 39 -8.45 5.94 -2.47
N THR A 40 -7.58 6.69 -1.78
CA THR A 40 -7.95 7.49 -0.59
C THR A 40 -8.42 8.93 -0.92
N GLY A 41 -9.09 9.12 -2.06
CA GLY A 41 -9.50 10.44 -2.57
C GLY A 41 -8.37 11.16 -3.33
N VAL A 42 -8.70 12.11 -4.23
CA VAL A 42 -7.70 12.84 -5.04
C VAL A 42 -8.03 14.31 -5.19
N HIS A 43 -7.01 15.18 -5.05
CA HIS A 43 -7.19 16.62 -5.24
C HIS A 43 -7.17 16.93 -6.74
N GLY A 44 -8.36 17.01 -7.33
CA GLY A 44 -8.53 17.28 -8.75
C GLY A 44 -8.38 16.03 -9.61
N LYS A 45 -7.36 15.96 -10.47
CA LYS A 45 -7.17 14.82 -11.39
C LYS A 45 -6.19 13.82 -10.78
N GLU A 46 -6.59 12.55 -10.74
CA GLU A 46 -5.71 11.45 -10.36
C GLU A 46 -4.42 11.46 -11.20
N THR A 47 -3.28 11.44 -10.52
CA THR A 47 -1.95 11.40 -11.15
C THR A 47 -1.57 9.95 -11.48
N GLY A 48 -0.58 9.75 -12.36
CA GLY A 48 -0.08 8.40 -12.65
C GLY A 48 0.45 7.64 -11.42
N CYS A 49 0.85 8.36 -10.38
CA CYS A 49 1.31 7.81 -9.10
C CYS A 49 0.18 7.48 -8.11
N ARG A 50 -1.05 7.92 -8.40
CA ARG A 50 -2.25 7.74 -7.59
C ARG A 50 -2.11 8.24 -6.15
N LEU A 51 -1.64 9.48 -6.05
CA LEU A 51 -1.45 10.17 -4.77
C LEU A 51 -2.81 10.49 -4.13
N GLY A 52 -3.03 9.94 -2.93
CA GLY A 52 -4.27 10.02 -2.20
C GLY A 52 -4.31 11.17 -1.18
N GLU A 53 -5.47 11.81 -1.03
CA GLU A 53 -5.69 12.90 -0.06
C GLU A 53 -5.68 12.42 1.40
N HIS A 54 -6.13 11.18 1.65
CA HIS A 54 -6.16 10.59 3.00
C HIS A 54 -5.08 9.53 3.20
N ALA A 55 -3.99 9.62 2.43
CA ALA A 55 -2.80 8.81 2.64
C ALA A 55 -2.09 9.23 3.95
N HIS A 56 -1.52 8.27 4.67
CA HIS A 56 -0.85 8.53 5.95
C HIS A 56 0.23 9.64 5.91
N PRO A 57 1.01 9.84 4.82
CA PRO A 57 1.93 10.98 4.75
C PRO A 57 1.23 12.33 4.67
N VAL A 58 0.07 12.39 4.02
CA VAL A 58 -0.73 13.61 3.89
C VAL A 58 -1.39 13.94 5.23
N LEU A 59 -1.87 12.93 5.96
CA LEU A 59 -2.43 13.12 7.30
C LEU A 59 -1.37 13.65 8.28
N ILE A 60 -0.15 13.08 8.28
CA ILE A 60 0.97 13.58 9.09
C ILE A 60 1.32 15.01 8.69
N TYR A 61 1.37 15.31 7.39
CA TYR A 61 1.62 16.67 6.92
C TYR A 61 0.55 17.66 7.40
N ALA A 62 -0.73 17.28 7.35
CA ALA A 62 -1.84 18.12 7.80
C ALA A 62 -1.71 18.45 9.29
N ASP A 63 -1.41 17.46 10.14
CA ASP A 63 -1.20 17.64 11.59
C ASP A 63 0.03 18.55 11.88
N LEU A 64 1.13 18.39 11.12
CA LEU A 64 2.30 19.26 11.23
C LEU A 64 2.00 20.70 10.79
N ALA A 65 1.28 20.87 9.68
CA ALA A 65 0.90 22.17 9.15
C ALA A 65 -0.09 22.92 10.07
N GLU A 66 -1.01 22.20 10.71
CA GLU A 66 -1.93 22.77 11.70
C GLU A 66 -1.18 23.27 12.95
N SER A 67 -0.23 22.48 13.45
CA SER A 67 0.53 22.83 14.66
C SER A 67 1.58 23.94 14.44
N GLN A 68 2.18 24.04 13.25
CA GLN A 68 3.29 24.96 12.97
C GLN A 68 2.90 26.18 12.13
N GLY A 69 1.75 26.11 11.44
CA GLY A 69 1.32 27.07 10.43
C GLY A 69 1.54 26.54 9.00
N PRO A 70 0.56 26.71 8.08
CA PRO A 70 0.59 26.08 6.77
C PRO A 70 1.68 26.60 5.82
N ASN A 71 2.17 27.83 6.04
CA ASN A 71 3.20 28.45 5.20
C ASN A 71 4.63 28.10 5.60
N THR A 72 4.80 27.29 6.64
CA THR A 72 6.12 27.01 7.23
C THR A 72 6.50 25.54 7.19
N THR A 73 5.54 24.62 7.05
CA THR A 73 5.80 23.18 6.93
C THR A 73 6.03 22.80 5.47
N ALA A 74 7.25 22.39 5.13
CA ALA A 74 7.53 21.89 3.78
C ALA A 74 7.12 20.42 3.65
N PHE A 75 6.49 20.07 2.52
CA PHE A 75 6.10 18.71 2.20
C PHE A 75 6.43 18.34 0.75
N GLN A 76 7.05 17.18 0.55
CA GLN A 76 7.24 16.58 -0.77
C GLN A 76 6.65 15.17 -0.80
N PHE A 77 5.62 14.98 -1.62
CA PHE A 77 4.97 13.68 -1.79
C PHE A 77 5.47 13.01 -3.07
N LEU A 78 6.45 12.11 -2.91
CA LEU A 78 7.16 11.45 -4.02
C LEU A 78 6.77 9.98 -4.18
N SER A 79 5.89 9.47 -3.33
CA SER A 79 5.43 8.09 -3.38
C SER A 79 4.69 7.81 -4.68
N CYS A 80 4.79 6.59 -5.20
CA CYS A 80 4.20 6.29 -6.49
C CYS A 80 3.78 4.82 -6.57
N THR A 81 2.50 4.59 -6.87
CA THR A 81 1.94 3.25 -7.06
C THR A 81 2.79 2.44 -8.04
N GLY A 82 3.04 1.17 -7.69
CA GLY A 82 3.87 0.26 -8.50
C GLY A 82 5.38 0.43 -8.35
N SER A 83 5.85 1.39 -7.52
CA SER A 83 7.28 1.56 -7.29
C SER A 83 7.90 0.34 -6.62
N THR A 84 9.06 -0.08 -7.14
CA THR A 84 9.98 -1.02 -6.49
C THR A 84 11.14 -0.26 -5.84
N THR A 85 11.93 -0.93 -5.00
CA THR A 85 13.20 -0.38 -4.50
C THR A 85 14.11 0.10 -5.64
N GLY A 86 14.14 -0.65 -6.75
CA GLY A 86 14.88 -0.27 -7.95
C GLY A 86 14.36 1.01 -8.61
N ASN A 87 13.05 1.26 -8.59
CA ASN A 87 12.48 2.50 -9.14
C ASN A 87 12.90 3.73 -8.35
N ILE A 88 12.90 3.66 -7.02
CA ILE A 88 13.26 4.79 -6.15
C ILE A 88 14.64 5.35 -6.50
N VAL A 89 15.61 4.47 -6.71
CA VAL A 89 17.03 4.81 -7.00
C VAL A 89 17.39 4.77 -8.48
N SER A 90 16.43 4.49 -9.37
CA SER A 90 16.67 4.50 -10.81
C SER A 90 16.96 5.92 -11.32
N ARG A 91 17.18 6.06 -12.63
CA ARG A 91 17.24 7.37 -13.28
C ARG A 91 15.96 7.65 -14.06
N GLY A 92 15.58 8.92 -14.14
CA GLY A 92 14.47 9.37 -14.99
C GLY A 92 13.14 9.50 -14.24
N GLU A 93 12.03 9.51 -14.98
CA GLU A 93 10.73 9.98 -14.49
C GLU A 93 10.13 9.17 -13.32
N ARG A 94 10.53 7.90 -13.16
CA ARG A 94 10.09 7.04 -12.04
C ARG A 94 11.02 7.11 -10.82
N SER A 95 12.12 7.85 -10.92
CA SER A 95 13.09 8.01 -9.84
C SER A 95 12.59 9.02 -8.82
N GLN A 96 12.29 8.54 -7.62
CA GLN A 96 11.88 9.40 -6.52
C GLN A 96 13.08 10.17 -5.97
N ILE A 97 14.29 9.60 -6.00
CA ILE A 97 15.52 10.28 -5.58
C ILE A 97 15.94 11.40 -6.54
N ASP A 98 15.78 11.21 -7.86
CA ASP A 98 16.04 12.29 -8.83
C ASP A 98 15.02 13.42 -8.64
N SER A 99 13.75 13.07 -8.40
CA SER A 99 12.65 14.03 -8.18
C SER A 99 12.73 14.76 -6.84
N PHE A 100 13.47 14.22 -5.87
CA PHE A 100 13.57 14.81 -4.54
C PHE A 100 14.40 16.11 -4.55
N ASN A 101 13.72 17.23 -4.25
CA ASN A 101 14.36 18.51 -4.01
C ASN A 101 14.86 18.60 -2.56
N ALA A 102 16.12 18.22 -2.33
CA ALA A 102 16.74 18.28 -1.00
C ALA A 102 16.95 19.71 -0.44
N SER A 103 16.67 20.75 -1.24
CA SER A 103 16.73 22.15 -0.78
C SER A 103 15.60 22.51 0.18
N ILE A 104 14.52 21.73 0.23
CA ILE A 104 13.47 21.95 1.23
C ILE A 104 13.99 21.61 2.63
N ASN A 105 13.39 22.24 3.65
CA ASN A 105 13.58 21.77 5.02
C ASN A 105 12.76 20.49 5.19
N ALA A 106 13.42 19.33 5.32
CA ALA A 106 12.78 18.07 5.62
C ALA A 106 13.57 17.45 6.77
N ASP A 107 12.87 17.17 7.86
CA ASP A 107 13.41 16.59 9.09
C ASP A 107 13.02 15.11 9.20
N PHE A 108 11.89 14.75 8.59
CA PHE A 108 11.39 13.38 8.53
C PHE A 108 11.24 12.90 7.09
N ALA A 109 11.63 11.66 6.86
CA ALA A 109 11.22 10.92 5.67
C ALA A 109 10.32 9.75 6.05
N LEU A 110 9.26 9.51 5.27
CA LEU A 110 8.46 8.29 5.33
C LEU A 110 8.82 7.41 4.13
N LEU A 111 8.87 6.10 4.35
CA LEU A 111 9.16 5.11 3.31
C LEU A 111 8.31 3.84 3.52
N SER A 112 7.42 3.55 2.57
CA SER A 112 6.79 2.23 2.42
C SER A 112 7.23 1.62 1.09
N ILE A 113 7.97 0.52 1.10
CA ILE A 113 8.43 -0.10 -0.15
C ILE A 113 8.65 -1.60 0.01
N GLY A 114 8.49 -2.37 -1.06
CA GLY A 114 8.98 -3.74 -1.16
C GLY A 114 7.94 -4.78 -1.55
N GLY A 115 6.64 -4.52 -1.36
CA GLY A 115 5.59 -5.46 -1.80
C GLY A 115 5.68 -5.77 -3.30
N ASN A 116 5.99 -4.75 -4.12
CA ASN A 116 6.21 -4.89 -5.56
C ASN A 116 7.47 -5.70 -5.89
N ASP A 117 8.57 -5.50 -5.15
CA ASP A 117 9.83 -6.23 -5.36
C ASP A 117 9.72 -7.73 -5.12
N LEU A 118 8.84 -8.11 -4.20
CA LEU A 118 8.66 -9.48 -3.71
C LEU A 118 7.51 -10.22 -4.40
N GLY A 119 6.92 -9.61 -5.43
CA GLY A 119 5.92 -10.26 -6.28
C GLY A 119 4.54 -10.45 -5.62
N PHE A 120 4.16 -9.62 -4.65
CA PHE A 120 2.85 -9.77 -3.97
C PHE A 120 1.67 -9.73 -4.94
N PHE A 121 1.73 -8.94 -6.03
CA PHE A 121 0.71 -9.00 -7.08
C PHE A 121 0.47 -10.42 -7.62
N LYS A 122 1.55 -11.17 -7.86
CA LYS A 122 1.48 -12.54 -8.38
C LYS A 122 0.78 -13.46 -7.37
N VAL A 123 1.07 -13.29 -6.08
CA VAL A 123 0.38 -13.99 -4.99
C VAL A 123 -1.11 -13.63 -4.98
N MET A 124 -1.46 -12.33 -4.98
CA MET A 124 -2.85 -11.87 -5.00
C MET A 124 -3.61 -12.41 -6.22
N ASN A 125 -2.99 -12.37 -7.40
CA ASN A 125 -3.60 -12.84 -8.63
C ASN A 125 -3.80 -14.36 -8.62
N ALA A 126 -2.82 -15.14 -8.17
CA ALA A 126 -2.91 -16.60 -8.16
C ALA A 126 -3.82 -17.15 -7.05
N CYS A 127 -3.81 -16.52 -5.87
CA CYS A 127 -4.50 -17.02 -4.66
C CYS A 127 -5.88 -16.42 -4.44
N ILE A 128 -6.12 -15.18 -4.86
CA ILE A 128 -7.33 -14.42 -4.46
C ILE A 128 -8.20 -14.12 -5.68
N PHE A 129 -7.67 -13.33 -6.62
CA PHE A 129 -8.51 -12.71 -7.65
C PHE A 129 -8.67 -13.55 -8.90
N ARG A 130 -7.60 -14.22 -9.35
CA ARG A 130 -7.47 -14.84 -10.67
C ARG A 130 -7.87 -13.91 -11.81
N PHE A 131 -7.30 -12.71 -11.89
CA PHE A 131 -7.59 -11.77 -12.98
C PHE A 131 -7.38 -12.42 -14.36
N TYR A 132 -6.36 -13.26 -14.52
CA TYR A 132 -6.12 -14.00 -15.76
C TYR A 132 -6.72 -15.43 -15.74
N SER A 133 -7.79 -15.64 -14.97
CA SER A 133 -8.51 -16.92 -14.85
C SER A 133 -7.55 -18.10 -14.58
N PHE A 134 -7.66 -19.19 -15.35
CA PHE A 134 -6.82 -20.38 -15.22
C PHE A 134 -5.33 -20.09 -15.44
N TYR A 135 -4.99 -19.09 -16.27
CA TYR A 135 -3.62 -18.70 -16.63
C TYR A 135 -2.88 -17.92 -15.54
N SER A 136 -3.53 -17.59 -14.41
CA SER A 136 -2.92 -16.89 -13.27
C SER A 136 -1.85 -17.71 -12.51
N GLY A 137 -1.62 -18.97 -12.91
CA GLY A 137 -0.77 -19.91 -12.19
C GLY A 137 -1.46 -20.55 -10.98
N THR A 138 -0.70 -21.24 -10.14
CA THR A 138 -1.21 -21.85 -8.90
C THR A 138 -0.81 -21.00 -7.69
N CYS A 139 -1.68 -20.98 -6.67
CA CYS A 139 -1.40 -20.27 -5.42
C CYS A 139 -0.13 -20.79 -4.72
N GLU A 140 0.05 -22.12 -4.65
CA GLU A 140 1.24 -22.72 -4.03
C GLU A 140 2.54 -22.30 -4.71
N THR A 141 2.57 -22.27 -6.05
CA THR A 141 3.74 -21.78 -6.79
C THR A 141 4.02 -20.31 -6.49
N ALA A 142 3.00 -19.46 -6.51
CA ALA A 142 3.17 -18.03 -6.23
C ALA A 142 3.64 -17.77 -4.79
N LEU A 143 3.09 -18.50 -3.81
CA LEU A 143 3.52 -18.42 -2.41
C LEU A 143 4.98 -18.87 -2.24
N HIS A 144 5.39 -19.96 -2.91
CA HIS A 144 6.75 -20.47 -2.86
C HIS A 144 7.76 -19.47 -3.44
N GLU A 145 7.49 -18.95 -4.64
CA GLU A 145 8.38 -17.98 -5.28
C GLU A 145 8.51 -16.68 -4.46
N ALA A 146 7.42 -16.21 -3.85
CA ALA A 146 7.46 -15.05 -2.96
C ALA A 146 8.32 -15.33 -1.71
N ALA A 147 8.16 -16.51 -1.10
CA ALA A 147 8.99 -16.93 0.03
C ALA A 147 10.47 -16.99 -0.34
N GLU A 148 10.83 -17.57 -1.49
CA GLU A 148 12.22 -17.61 -1.98
C GLU A 148 12.81 -16.20 -2.18
N GLN A 149 12.02 -15.28 -2.73
CA GLN A 149 12.44 -13.89 -2.89
C GLN A 149 12.66 -13.17 -1.55
N ILE A 150 11.81 -13.43 -0.56
CA ILE A 150 11.94 -12.89 0.79
C ILE A 150 13.18 -13.46 1.50
N GLU A 151 13.45 -14.76 1.36
CA GLU A 151 14.62 -15.42 1.93
C GLU A 151 15.92 -14.88 1.32
N GLY A 152 15.92 -14.60 0.01
CA GLY A 152 17.06 -14.03 -0.71
C GLY A 152 17.57 -12.70 -0.15
N SER A 153 18.86 -12.41 -0.35
CA SER A 153 19.49 -11.17 0.14
C SER A 153 19.26 -9.96 -0.77
N ALA A 154 18.76 -10.16 -1.98
CA ALA A 154 18.69 -9.12 -3.00
C ALA A 154 17.76 -7.96 -2.60
N PHE A 155 16.63 -8.26 -1.95
CA PHE A 155 15.72 -7.23 -1.44
C PHE A 155 16.35 -6.41 -0.31
N GLU A 156 16.95 -7.07 0.68
CA GLU A 156 17.66 -6.43 1.81
C GLU A 156 18.75 -5.47 1.28
N GLN A 157 19.59 -5.93 0.35
CA GLN A 157 20.63 -5.09 -0.27
C GLN A 157 20.06 -3.87 -1.02
N ARG A 158 18.96 -4.03 -1.75
CA ARG A 158 18.32 -2.91 -2.46
C ARG A 158 17.68 -1.91 -1.51
N LEU A 159 17.04 -2.38 -0.45
CA LEU A 159 16.46 -1.50 0.57
C LEU A 159 17.54 -0.70 1.29
N GLU A 160 18.66 -1.35 1.65
CA GLU A 160 19.81 -0.65 2.22
C GLU A 160 20.33 0.43 1.26
N MET A 161 20.41 0.15 -0.05
CA MET A 161 20.80 1.15 -1.06
C MET A 161 19.82 2.32 -1.13
N VAL A 162 18.51 2.07 -1.13
CA VAL A 162 17.48 3.12 -1.12
C VAL A 162 17.69 4.05 0.08
N VAL A 163 17.79 3.47 1.27
CA VAL A 163 17.95 4.22 2.52
C VAL A 163 19.23 5.05 2.51
N MET A 164 20.36 4.46 2.11
CA MET A 164 21.63 5.18 2.02
C MET A 164 21.59 6.31 0.99
N GLN A 165 20.89 6.15 -0.14
CA GLN A 165 20.73 7.22 -1.12
C GLN A 165 19.84 8.36 -0.62
N ILE A 166 18.78 8.07 0.15
CA ILE A 166 17.99 9.12 0.80
C ILE A 166 18.88 9.92 1.75
N LEU A 167 19.66 9.24 2.60
CA LEU A 167 20.58 9.87 3.56
C LEU A 167 21.65 10.72 2.85
N ASP A 168 22.27 10.22 1.79
CA ASP A 168 23.25 10.95 0.99
C ASP A 168 22.64 12.19 0.32
N LYS A 169 21.45 12.05 -0.27
CA LYS A 169 20.73 13.13 -0.95
C LYS A 169 20.40 14.30 -0.01
N VAL A 170 20.10 14.03 1.27
CA VAL A 170 19.88 15.08 2.29
C VAL A 170 21.16 15.58 2.96
N GLN A 171 22.33 15.02 2.63
CA GLN A 171 23.60 15.29 3.30
C GLN A 171 23.46 15.10 4.81
N TRP A 172 23.06 13.89 5.23
CA TRP A 172 22.69 13.55 6.61
C TRP A 172 23.74 13.96 7.67
N GLU A 173 25.02 14.08 7.32
CA GLU A 173 26.07 14.55 8.22
C GLU A 173 25.86 16.01 8.66
N LYS A 174 25.25 16.83 7.78
CA LYS A 174 24.85 18.22 8.06
C LYS A 174 23.48 18.32 8.71
N ARG A 175 22.69 17.25 8.67
CA ARG A 175 21.35 17.14 9.26
C ARG A 175 21.28 15.93 10.22
N PRO A 176 22.04 15.94 11.34
CA PRO A 176 22.12 14.79 12.23
C PRO A 176 20.78 14.40 12.88
N TRP A 177 19.80 15.32 12.90
CA TRP A 177 18.44 15.09 13.39
C TRP A 177 17.50 14.45 12.36
N PHE A 178 17.89 14.34 11.08
CA PHE A 178 17.05 13.74 10.05
C PHE A 178 16.84 12.25 10.30
N VAL A 179 15.58 11.81 10.26
CA VAL A 179 15.20 10.41 10.49
C VAL A 179 14.33 9.89 9.35
N ILE A 180 14.63 8.68 8.89
CA ILE A 180 13.80 7.93 7.95
C ILE A 180 12.92 6.97 8.75
N THR A 181 11.61 7.01 8.53
CA THR A 181 10.64 6.09 9.10
C THR A 181 10.20 5.13 8.00
N VAL A 182 10.56 3.86 8.15
CA VAL A 182 10.14 2.79 7.25
C VAL A 182 8.94 2.08 7.89
N THR A 183 7.84 2.00 7.17
CA THR A 183 6.64 1.31 7.64
C THR A 183 6.63 -0.15 7.19
N GLY A 184 6.08 -1.03 8.03
CA GLY A 184 5.78 -2.42 7.66
C GLY A 184 4.49 -2.57 6.86
N TYR A 185 3.95 -3.78 6.84
CA TYR A 185 2.66 -4.13 6.27
C TYR A 185 1.78 -4.82 7.31
N ALA A 186 0.45 -4.66 7.20
CA ALA A 186 -0.48 -5.42 8.02
C ALA A 186 -0.88 -6.73 7.32
N ARG A 187 -1.05 -7.79 8.11
CA ARG A 187 -1.65 -9.05 7.69
C ARG A 187 -3.05 -8.76 7.15
N PHE A 188 -3.41 -9.44 6.08
CA PHE A 188 -4.64 -9.18 5.35
C PHE A 188 -5.87 -9.84 5.98
N PHE A 189 -5.68 -11.00 6.60
CA PHE A 189 -6.77 -11.83 7.06
C PHE A 189 -6.69 -12.09 8.56
N ASN A 190 -7.84 -12.20 9.21
CA ASN A 190 -7.93 -13.06 10.38
C ASN A 190 -7.90 -14.51 9.88
N ALA A 191 -7.07 -15.35 10.51
CA ALA A 191 -6.87 -16.76 10.15
C ALA A 191 -7.06 -17.70 11.36
N ASP A 192 -7.71 -17.22 12.42
CA ASP A 192 -7.93 -17.96 13.65
C ASP A 192 -9.11 -18.93 13.53
N THR A 193 -10.08 -18.57 12.68
CA THR A 193 -11.36 -19.27 12.55
C THR A 193 -11.63 -19.71 11.11
N ASP A 194 -12.48 -20.71 10.89
CA ASP A 194 -12.75 -21.35 9.59
C ASP A 194 -13.98 -20.81 8.85
N GLU A 195 -14.73 -19.86 9.41
CA GLU A 195 -16.00 -19.38 8.82
C GLU A 195 -15.79 -18.75 7.43
N CYS A 196 -14.60 -18.20 7.17
CA CYS A 196 -14.25 -17.61 5.88
C CYS A 196 -13.76 -18.62 4.83
N ASP A 197 -13.61 -19.91 5.16
CA ASP A 197 -12.98 -20.89 4.26
C ASP A 197 -13.70 -21.03 2.93
N ASN A 198 -15.03 -20.86 2.92
CA ASN A 198 -15.84 -20.96 1.71
C ASN A 198 -16.05 -19.61 0.98
N CYS A 199 -15.56 -18.50 1.53
CA CYS A 199 -15.65 -17.18 0.92
C CYS A 199 -14.71 -17.07 -0.28
N THR A 200 -14.99 -16.12 -1.19
CA THR A 200 -14.14 -15.87 -2.36
C THR A 200 -14.17 -14.40 -2.77
N PHE A 201 -13.01 -13.91 -3.17
CA PHE A 201 -12.80 -12.62 -3.82
C PHE A 201 -12.43 -12.76 -5.30
N GLY A 202 -12.55 -13.97 -5.85
CA GLY A 202 -12.25 -14.23 -7.25
C GLY A 202 -13.17 -13.45 -8.18
N VAL A 203 -12.61 -12.95 -9.28
CA VAL A 203 -13.37 -12.15 -10.25
C VAL A 203 -14.29 -13.01 -11.12
N TRP A 204 -13.98 -14.29 -11.29
CA TRP A 204 -14.76 -15.25 -12.07
C TRP A 204 -15.63 -16.14 -11.19
N LEU A 205 -16.74 -16.66 -11.74
CA LEU A 205 -17.51 -17.71 -11.08
C LEU A 205 -16.57 -18.86 -10.67
N GLN A 206 -16.80 -19.40 -9.46
CA GLN A 206 -15.96 -20.46 -8.87
C GLN A 206 -14.49 -20.05 -8.64
N GLY A 207 -14.24 -18.78 -8.34
CA GLY A 207 -12.93 -18.29 -7.92
C GLY A 207 -12.36 -19.00 -6.68
N PRO A 208 -11.06 -18.78 -6.36
CA PRO A 208 -10.39 -19.40 -5.24
C PRO A 208 -11.10 -19.18 -3.91
N LYS A 209 -11.03 -20.19 -3.06
CA LYS A 209 -11.55 -20.16 -1.70
C LYS A 209 -10.53 -19.54 -0.75
N LEU A 210 -10.99 -18.74 0.21
CA LEU A 210 -10.17 -18.11 1.24
C LEU A 210 -9.87 -19.09 2.39
N GLU A 211 -9.42 -20.30 2.06
CA GLU A 211 -9.14 -21.35 3.02
C GLU A 211 -8.13 -20.89 4.08
N ARG A 212 -8.44 -21.16 5.36
CA ARG A 212 -7.68 -20.71 6.53
C ARG A 212 -6.20 -21.08 6.43
N VAL A 213 -5.92 -22.34 6.17
CA VAL A 213 -4.55 -22.89 6.24
C VAL A 213 -3.79 -22.66 4.94
N ARG A 214 -4.44 -22.90 3.79
CA ARG A 214 -3.75 -22.87 2.49
C ARG A 214 -3.57 -21.47 1.92
N VAL A 215 -4.48 -20.55 2.24
CA VAL A 215 -4.47 -19.19 1.69
C VAL A 215 -4.22 -18.16 2.79
N ARG A 216 -5.17 -17.98 3.72
CA ARG A 216 -5.14 -16.86 4.68
C ARG A 216 -3.88 -16.89 5.56
N LYS A 217 -3.60 -18.03 6.20
CA LYS A 217 -2.41 -18.18 7.04
C LYS A 217 -1.11 -18.03 6.25
N ARG A 218 -1.00 -18.63 5.07
CA ARG A 218 0.23 -18.58 4.24
C ARG A 218 0.52 -17.17 3.76
N MET A 219 -0.50 -16.42 3.33
CA MET A 219 -0.33 -15.02 2.95
C MET A 219 0.02 -14.13 4.15
N ASN A 220 -0.58 -14.37 5.31
CA ASN A 220 -0.20 -13.69 6.55
C ASN A 220 1.25 -14.01 6.96
N ASP A 221 1.68 -15.27 6.85
CA ASP A 221 3.06 -15.70 7.13
C ASP A 221 4.05 -14.96 6.20
N LEU A 222 3.70 -14.74 4.91
CA LEU A 222 4.52 -13.91 4.00
C LEU A 222 4.62 -12.45 4.46
N VAL A 223 3.50 -11.84 4.89
CA VAL A 223 3.52 -10.45 5.40
C VAL A 223 4.44 -10.31 6.62
N LEU A 224 4.34 -11.25 7.56
CA LEU A 224 5.23 -11.27 8.73
C LEU A 224 6.70 -11.42 8.32
N ALA A 225 6.99 -12.32 7.37
CA ALA A 225 8.34 -12.52 6.86
C ALA A 225 8.91 -11.26 6.17
N VAL A 226 8.08 -10.50 5.45
CA VAL A 226 8.47 -9.19 4.90
C VAL A 226 8.78 -8.20 6.00
N ASN A 227 7.92 -8.07 7.01
CA ASN A 227 8.16 -7.16 8.13
C ASN A 227 9.45 -7.49 8.87
N ASP A 228 9.73 -8.77 9.11
CA ASP A 228 10.99 -9.22 9.70
C ASP A 228 12.20 -8.86 8.81
N LYS A 229 12.06 -9.01 7.48
CA LYS A 229 13.11 -8.64 6.54
C LYS A 229 13.36 -7.14 6.50
N LEU A 230 12.31 -6.32 6.52
CA LEU A 230 12.38 -4.86 6.63
C LEU A 230 13.12 -4.44 7.91
N ARG A 231 12.66 -4.95 9.06
CA ARG A 231 13.27 -4.71 10.38
C ARG A 231 14.76 -5.05 10.38
N LYS A 232 15.11 -6.25 9.92
CA LYS A 232 16.52 -6.68 9.81
C LYS A 232 17.35 -5.78 8.91
N SER A 233 16.82 -5.37 7.76
CA SER A 233 17.52 -4.47 6.83
C SER A 233 17.80 -3.12 7.49
N ILE A 234 16.85 -2.60 8.27
CA ILE A 234 16.97 -1.34 9.01
C ILE A 234 18.00 -1.47 10.14
N ASP A 235 18.01 -2.57 10.87
CA ASP A 235 19.01 -2.86 11.90
C ASP A 235 20.43 -2.92 11.29
N ASN A 236 20.57 -3.56 10.12
CA ASN A 236 21.83 -3.59 9.36
C ASN A 236 22.30 -2.18 8.98
N VAL A 237 21.40 -1.32 8.46
CA VAL A 237 21.76 0.08 8.14
C VAL A 237 22.19 0.80 9.41
N ASN A 238 21.39 0.75 10.47
CA ASN A 238 21.66 1.45 11.72
C ASN A 238 22.95 1.01 12.40
N SER A 239 23.38 -0.24 12.22
CA SER A 239 24.67 -0.73 12.74
C SER A 239 25.88 0.07 12.23
N ARG A 240 25.74 0.80 11.11
CA ARG A 240 26.77 1.65 10.50
C ARG A 240 26.84 3.05 11.11
N PHE A 241 25.88 3.41 11.96
CA PHE A 241 25.77 4.74 12.56
C PHE A 241 25.90 4.67 14.07
N THR A 242 26.47 5.71 14.67
CA THR A 242 26.54 5.84 16.14
C THR A 242 25.18 6.15 16.75
N THR A 243 24.33 6.84 16.00
CA THR A 243 22.93 7.14 16.34
C THR A 243 22.04 6.59 15.24
N PRO A 244 20.99 5.83 15.55
CA PRO A 244 20.06 5.32 14.55
C PRO A 244 19.53 6.44 13.64
N LYS A 245 19.52 6.18 12.33
CA LYS A 245 19.02 7.10 11.29
C LYS A 245 17.68 6.68 10.71
N VAL A 246 17.31 5.44 10.99
CA VAL A 246 16.16 4.80 10.39
C VAL A 246 15.38 4.11 11.49
N VAL A 247 14.06 4.21 11.45
CA VAL A 247 13.16 3.58 12.40
C VAL A 247 12.18 2.71 11.65
N PHE A 248 12.00 1.48 12.13
CA PHE A 248 10.96 0.59 11.63
C PHE A 248 9.67 0.76 12.44
N VAL A 249 8.56 1.00 11.77
CA VAL A 249 7.23 1.10 12.38
C VAL A 249 6.38 -0.10 11.98
N ASP A 250 6.09 -0.94 12.95
CA ASP A 250 5.28 -2.15 12.80
C ASP A 250 3.86 -1.89 13.32
N TYR A 251 2.94 -1.65 12.38
CA TYR A 251 1.55 -1.35 12.70
C TYR A 251 0.61 -2.56 12.57
N ASP A 252 1.13 -3.76 12.28
CA ASP A 252 0.28 -4.93 11.98
C ASP A 252 -0.72 -5.24 13.08
N ALA A 253 -0.29 -5.19 14.34
CA ALA A 253 -1.17 -5.45 15.49
C ALA A 253 -2.31 -4.43 15.63
N ARG A 254 -2.17 -3.22 15.08
CA ARG A 254 -3.26 -2.23 15.06
C ARG A 254 -4.43 -2.70 14.21
N PHE A 255 -4.18 -3.52 13.20
CA PHE A 255 -5.21 -4.03 12.30
C PHE A 255 -5.97 -5.22 12.89
N ASP A 256 -5.61 -5.75 14.07
CA ASP A 256 -6.37 -6.81 14.73
C ASP A 256 -7.84 -6.38 14.95
N GLY A 257 -8.81 -7.17 14.48
CA GLY A 257 -10.23 -6.81 14.50
C GLY A 257 -10.69 -6.01 13.29
N HIS A 258 -9.77 -5.58 12.42
CA HIS A 258 -10.03 -4.74 11.26
C HIS A 258 -9.60 -5.37 9.92
N ARG A 259 -9.19 -6.65 9.93
CA ARG A 259 -8.80 -7.40 8.73
C ARG A 259 -10.01 -7.93 7.97
N PHE A 260 -9.75 -8.62 6.85
CA PHE A 260 -10.75 -9.48 6.24
C PHE A 260 -10.96 -10.74 7.06
N CYS A 261 -12.14 -11.37 6.94
CA CYS A 261 -12.47 -12.64 7.59
C CYS A 261 -12.45 -12.59 9.13
N GLU A 262 -12.69 -11.43 9.74
CA GLU A 262 -12.82 -11.30 11.20
C GLU A 262 -14.01 -12.12 11.74
N PRO A 263 -14.03 -12.49 13.03
CA PRO A 263 -15.08 -13.33 13.60
C PRO A 263 -16.49 -12.78 13.34
N ASN A 264 -17.41 -13.66 12.96
CA ASN A 264 -18.80 -13.34 12.59
C ASN A 264 -18.95 -12.48 11.32
N VAL A 265 -17.92 -12.37 10.48
CA VAL A 265 -18.00 -11.69 9.17
C VAL A 265 -18.08 -12.71 8.05
N THR A 266 -19.05 -12.55 7.15
CA THR A 266 -19.12 -13.31 5.88
C THR A 266 -18.67 -12.42 4.73
N GLU A 267 -17.58 -12.81 4.08
CA GLU A 267 -16.93 -11.98 3.08
C GLU A 267 -17.45 -12.23 1.64
N PRO A 268 -17.50 -11.18 0.80
CA PRO A 268 -17.23 -9.78 1.13
C PRO A 268 -18.36 -9.09 1.88
N ALA A 269 -17.99 -8.38 2.94
CA ALA A 269 -18.92 -7.64 3.79
C ALA A 269 -18.97 -6.14 3.44
N TYR A 270 -19.67 -5.76 2.37
CA TYR A 270 -19.74 -4.36 1.89
C TYR A 270 -20.35 -3.35 2.88
N ASN A 271 -21.20 -3.82 3.79
CA ASN A 271 -21.84 -2.96 4.78
C ASN A 271 -20.97 -2.81 6.05
N ARG A 272 -19.82 -3.48 6.13
CA ARG A 272 -18.94 -3.42 7.29
C ARG A 272 -18.00 -2.22 7.21
N THR A 273 -18.13 -1.30 8.16
CA THR A 273 -17.29 -0.10 8.28
C THR A 273 -16.02 -0.30 9.12
N GLU A 274 -15.84 -1.49 9.67
CA GLU A 274 -14.70 -1.82 10.53
C GLU A 274 -13.52 -2.46 9.77
N THR A 275 -13.68 -2.81 8.49
CA THR A 275 -12.54 -3.28 7.69
C THR A 275 -11.64 -2.09 7.34
N TRP A 276 -10.36 -2.14 7.70
CA TRP A 276 -9.41 -1.05 7.45
C TRP A 276 -8.67 -1.14 6.12
N PHE A 277 -9.01 -2.13 5.30
CA PHE A 277 -8.59 -2.25 3.91
C PHE A 277 -9.74 -1.87 2.97
N PHE A 278 -9.41 -1.39 1.77
CA PHE A 278 -10.40 -1.27 0.70
C PHE A 278 -10.99 -2.64 0.33
N LEU A 279 -12.31 -2.66 0.13
CA LEU A 279 -13.09 -3.89 -0.12
C LEU A 279 -13.00 -4.34 -1.59
N VAL A 280 -13.32 -5.61 -1.83
CA VAL A 280 -13.38 -6.21 -3.18
C VAL A 280 -14.79 -6.15 -3.75
N GLY A 281 -15.00 -5.46 -4.86
CA GLY A 281 -16.19 -5.49 -5.73
C GLY A 281 -17.39 -4.61 -5.36
N GLY A 282 -17.31 -3.71 -4.37
CA GLY A 282 -18.39 -2.78 -4.00
C GLY A 282 -17.91 -1.43 -3.45
N LYS A 283 -18.89 -0.64 -2.98
CA LYS A 283 -18.67 0.69 -2.39
C LYS A 283 -17.75 0.60 -1.18
N ASP A 284 -16.76 1.48 -1.11
CA ASP A 284 -15.86 1.59 0.01
C ASP A 284 -16.61 2.00 1.28
N ASN A 285 -16.02 1.58 2.39
CA ASN A 285 -16.56 1.79 3.72
C ASN A 285 -15.94 3.00 4.44
N ASN A 286 -15.02 3.72 3.80
CA ASN A 286 -14.43 4.95 4.32
C ASN A 286 -15.30 6.16 3.93
N PRO A 287 -15.95 6.86 4.88
CA PRO A 287 -16.82 8.00 4.58
C PRO A 287 -16.06 9.21 4.03
N ASN A 288 -14.76 9.30 4.29
CA ASN A 288 -13.89 10.37 3.79
C ASN A 288 -13.44 10.10 2.35
N VAL A 289 -13.65 8.88 1.84
CA VAL A 289 -13.43 8.55 0.43
C VAL A 289 -14.77 8.61 -0.26
N THR A 290 -15.01 9.68 -1.02
CA THR A 290 -16.17 9.73 -1.92
C THR A 290 -15.91 8.81 -3.10
N ASP A 291 -16.31 7.55 -3.00
CA ASP A 291 -16.77 6.84 -4.18
C ASP A 291 -17.94 7.65 -4.76
N PRO A 292 -17.96 7.98 -6.07
CA PRO A 292 -19.15 8.56 -6.67
C PRO A 292 -20.33 7.63 -6.35
N ALA A 293 -21.34 8.17 -5.66
CA ALA A 293 -22.39 7.39 -5.03
C ALA A 293 -22.97 6.33 -5.99
N PRO A 294 -23.18 5.07 -5.55
CA PRO A 294 -24.04 4.17 -6.29
C PRO A 294 -25.43 4.80 -6.33
N ALA A 295 -26.01 4.94 -7.52
CA ALA A 295 -27.40 5.33 -7.63
C ALA A 295 -28.22 4.36 -6.76
N PRO A 296 -29.01 4.83 -5.77
CA PRO A 296 -29.92 3.93 -5.12
C PRO A 296 -30.99 3.55 -6.14
N ASN A 297 -31.30 2.26 -6.19
CA ASN A 297 -32.52 1.77 -6.82
C ASN A 297 -33.71 2.64 -6.39
N GLY A 298 -34.47 3.14 -7.37
CA GLY A 298 -35.79 3.75 -7.13
C GLY A 298 -35.93 5.18 -7.64
N THR A 299 -36.56 5.30 -8.80
CA THR A 299 -37.47 6.40 -9.20
C THR A 299 -37.42 7.70 -8.39
N ALA A 300 -36.78 8.74 -8.93
CA ALA A 300 -37.19 10.12 -8.68
C ALA A 300 -36.83 10.99 -9.89
N ALA A 301 -37.87 11.48 -10.56
CA ALA A 301 -37.80 12.50 -11.57
C ALA A 301 -37.43 13.86 -10.94
N GLY A 302 -36.55 14.59 -11.62
CA GLY A 302 -36.48 16.05 -11.57
C GLY A 302 -35.75 16.68 -10.37
N ALA A 303 -34.52 17.16 -10.60
CA ALA A 303 -34.08 18.55 -10.33
C ALA A 303 -32.57 18.63 -10.60
N GLY A 304 -32.17 19.64 -11.37
CA GLY A 304 -30.85 19.76 -11.98
C GLY A 304 -29.70 20.17 -11.05
N SER A 305 -28.49 19.85 -11.50
CA SER A 305 -27.22 20.57 -11.35
C SER A 305 -26.11 19.59 -11.72
N ASP A 306 -25.24 19.96 -12.66
CA ASP A 306 -23.95 19.36 -13.04
C ASP A 306 -23.43 18.19 -12.17
N ARG A 307 -24.05 17.01 -12.30
CA ARG A 307 -23.56 15.76 -11.70
C ARG A 307 -22.57 15.14 -12.67
N ALA A 308 -21.33 15.03 -12.21
CA ALA A 308 -20.24 14.32 -12.88
C ALA A 308 -20.79 13.06 -13.56
N SER A 309 -20.86 13.11 -14.88
CA SER A 309 -21.29 12.00 -15.70
C SER A 309 -20.40 10.81 -15.41
N ALA A 310 -21.02 9.72 -14.97
CA ALA A 310 -20.40 8.44 -14.74
C ALA A 310 -19.72 7.98 -16.05
N ARG A 311 -18.39 8.17 -16.15
CA ARG A 311 -17.63 7.89 -17.38
C ARG A 311 -17.26 6.42 -17.39
N THR A 312 -17.92 5.66 -18.24
CA THR A 312 -17.46 4.33 -18.63
C THR A 312 -16.12 4.42 -19.38
N LEU A 313 -15.12 3.56 -19.07
CA LEU A 313 -13.98 3.32 -19.96
C LEU A 313 -14.53 2.98 -21.34
N SER A 314 -14.08 3.74 -22.34
CA SER A 314 -14.44 3.48 -23.72
C SER A 314 -14.04 2.04 -24.08
N PRO A 315 -14.88 1.29 -24.82
CA PRO A 315 -14.49 -0.02 -25.37
C PRO A 315 -13.27 0.05 -26.29
N GLN A 316 -12.87 1.26 -26.72
CA GLN A 316 -11.67 1.55 -27.51
C GLN A 316 -10.49 1.97 -26.63
N SER A 317 -10.60 1.89 -25.31
CA SER A 317 -9.49 2.15 -24.40
C SER A 317 -8.40 1.09 -24.60
N PRO A 318 -7.13 1.49 -24.79
CA PRO A 318 -6.01 0.55 -24.83
C PRO A 318 -5.88 -0.32 -23.57
N LEU A 319 -6.51 0.08 -22.45
CA LEU A 319 -6.49 -0.66 -21.18
C LEU A 319 -7.37 -1.91 -21.18
N VAL A 320 -8.33 -2.01 -22.09
CA VAL A 320 -9.23 -3.16 -22.22
C VAL A 320 -9.05 -3.91 -23.55
N ASP A 321 -8.09 -3.47 -24.37
CA ASP A 321 -7.71 -4.15 -25.60
C ASP A 321 -6.69 -5.26 -25.26
N PRO A 322 -7.08 -6.54 -25.34
CA PRO A 322 -6.25 -7.66 -24.92
C PRO A 322 -4.94 -7.80 -25.71
N ASP A 323 -4.86 -7.24 -26.93
CA ASP A 323 -3.70 -7.39 -27.81
C ASP A 323 -2.60 -6.37 -27.49
N ILE A 324 -2.94 -5.21 -26.90
CA ILE A 324 -2.00 -4.10 -26.67
C ILE A 324 -1.89 -3.66 -25.21
N CYS A 325 -2.77 -4.12 -24.32
CA CYS A 325 -2.82 -3.64 -22.94
C CYS A 325 -1.60 -4.02 -22.08
N LEU A 326 -0.90 -5.12 -22.41
CA LEU A 326 0.05 -5.75 -21.49
C LEU A 326 1.29 -4.89 -21.22
N GLY A 327 1.99 -4.48 -22.28
CA GLY A 327 3.23 -3.71 -22.14
C GLY A 327 3.03 -2.41 -21.35
N PRO A 328 2.05 -1.55 -21.68
CA PRO A 328 1.73 -0.36 -20.89
C PRO A 328 1.38 -0.67 -19.43
N ALA A 329 0.60 -1.71 -19.17
CA ALA A 329 0.21 -2.09 -17.82
C ALA A 329 1.42 -2.56 -16.98
N GLU A 330 2.28 -3.43 -17.53
CA GLU A 330 3.51 -3.88 -16.85
C GLU A 330 4.47 -2.72 -16.61
N ASN A 331 4.64 -1.82 -17.59
CA ASN A 331 5.52 -0.66 -17.46
C ASN A 331 5.03 0.35 -16.42
N SER A 332 3.72 0.44 -16.20
CA SER A 332 3.16 1.32 -15.17
C SER A 332 3.49 0.86 -13.75
N GLY A 333 3.64 -0.46 -13.54
CA GLY A 333 3.74 -1.07 -12.21
C GLY A 333 2.40 -1.09 -11.43
N ASP A 334 1.35 -0.50 -11.98
CA ASP A 334 0.04 -0.42 -11.36
C ASP A 334 -0.75 -1.71 -11.58
N TRP A 335 -0.96 -2.42 -10.47
CA TRP A 335 -1.66 -3.71 -10.44
C TRP A 335 -3.09 -3.61 -10.93
N GLY A 336 -3.72 -2.45 -10.79
CA GLY A 336 -5.05 -2.18 -11.29
C GLY A 336 -5.13 -2.24 -12.82
N LEU A 337 -4.16 -1.60 -13.49
CA LEU A 337 -4.08 -1.63 -14.95
C LEU A 337 -3.74 -3.03 -15.45
N LEU A 338 -2.86 -3.74 -14.73
CA LEU A 338 -2.49 -5.11 -15.07
C LEU A 338 -3.65 -6.10 -14.87
N ALA A 339 -4.42 -5.96 -13.80
CA ALA A 339 -5.63 -6.73 -13.55
C ALA A 339 -6.65 -6.54 -14.69
N MET A 340 -6.86 -5.30 -15.14
CA MET A 340 -7.76 -5.02 -16.26
C MET A 340 -7.31 -5.70 -17.55
N CYS A 341 -6.03 -5.59 -17.89
CA CYS A 341 -5.47 -6.25 -19.04
C CYS A 341 -5.63 -7.77 -18.95
N TYR A 342 -5.33 -8.36 -17.80
CA TYR A 342 -5.47 -9.80 -17.57
C TYR A 342 -6.92 -10.28 -17.70
N MET A 343 -7.90 -9.51 -17.21
CA MET A 343 -9.31 -9.86 -17.38
C MET A 343 -9.75 -9.79 -18.84
N ALA A 344 -9.34 -8.75 -19.58
CA ALA A 344 -9.63 -8.63 -21.01
C ALA A 344 -9.04 -9.81 -21.80
N ARG A 345 -7.77 -10.15 -21.52
CA ARG A 345 -7.10 -11.30 -22.15
C ARG A 345 -7.74 -12.63 -21.75
N ALA A 346 -8.14 -12.80 -20.50
CA ALA A 346 -8.84 -14.01 -20.06
C ALA A 346 -10.14 -14.23 -20.85
N GLN A 347 -10.94 -13.18 -21.07
CA GLN A 347 -12.16 -13.27 -21.87
C GLN A 347 -11.90 -13.52 -23.36
N GLN A 348 -10.80 -13.02 -23.91
CA GLN A 348 -10.40 -13.30 -25.29
C GLN A 348 -10.04 -14.78 -25.46
N GLU A 349 -9.28 -15.33 -24.50
CA GLU A 349 -8.86 -16.74 -24.49
C GLU A 349 -10.02 -17.69 -24.22
N ASP A 350 -10.93 -17.33 -23.30
CA ASP A 350 -12.12 -18.10 -22.96
C ASP A 350 -13.37 -17.19 -22.87
N PRO A 351 -14.12 -17.04 -23.97
CA PRO A 351 -15.37 -16.26 -24.01
C PRO A 351 -16.51 -16.85 -23.15
N SER A 352 -16.36 -18.08 -22.63
CA SER A 352 -17.34 -18.70 -21.76
C SER A 352 -17.23 -18.22 -20.31
N LEU A 353 -16.12 -17.56 -19.93
CA LEU A 353 -15.93 -17.01 -18.61
C LEU A 353 -17.08 -16.06 -18.24
N ARG A 354 -17.52 -16.16 -16.99
CA ARG A 354 -18.54 -15.32 -16.39
C ARG A 354 -17.96 -14.74 -15.12
N PHE A 355 -18.13 -13.43 -14.94
CA PHE A 355 -17.73 -12.79 -13.70
C PHE A 355 -18.57 -13.32 -12.54
N ALA A 356 -17.97 -13.36 -11.35
CA ALA A 356 -18.61 -13.87 -10.14
C ALA A 356 -19.79 -13.00 -9.69
N ARG A 357 -19.84 -11.76 -10.17
CA ARG A 357 -20.83 -10.75 -9.80
C ARG A 357 -21.19 -9.91 -11.01
N ASP A 358 -22.46 -9.57 -11.12
CA ASP A 358 -23.00 -8.77 -12.23
C ASP A 358 -22.56 -7.30 -12.18
N ASP A 359 -22.21 -6.80 -10.99
CA ASP A 359 -21.65 -5.46 -10.75
C ASP A 359 -20.25 -5.26 -11.36
N ILE A 360 -19.52 -6.35 -11.63
CA ILE A 360 -18.21 -6.32 -12.30
C ILE A 360 -18.36 -5.86 -13.78
N ILE A 361 -19.55 -6.04 -14.38
CA ILE A 361 -19.88 -5.51 -15.72
C ILE A 361 -20.85 -4.31 -15.66
N ALA A 362 -21.77 -4.26 -14.70
CA ALA A 362 -22.90 -3.33 -14.73
C ALA A 362 -22.99 -2.46 -13.47
N GLN A 363 -22.23 -1.36 -13.44
CA GLN A 363 -22.66 -0.08 -12.85
C GLN A 363 -21.66 1.05 -13.17
N ASN A 364 -21.73 1.58 -14.40
CA ASN A 364 -21.45 2.97 -14.85
C ASN A 364 -20.25 3.79 -14.29
N SER A 365 -19.33 3.24 -13.51
CA SER A 365 -18.19 3.93 -12.93
C SER A 365 -16.87 3.36 -13.47
N MET A 366 -16.83 3.01 -14.76
CA MET A 366 -15.65 2.33 -15.30
C MET A 366 -14.41 3.24 -15.42
N TRP A 367 -14.44 4.50 -15.01
CA TRP A 367 -13.20 5.26 -14.74
C TRP A 367 -12.46 4.70 -13.49
N TYR A 368 -13.08 3.83 -12.70
CA TYR A 368 -12.49 3.33 -11.45
C TYR A 368 -11.96 1.89 -11.51
N VAL A 369 -12.22 1.10 -12.55
CA VAL A 369 -11.89 -0.35 -12.53
C VAL A 369 -10.40 -0.67 -12.27
N PRO A 370 -9.43 0.09 -12.82
CA PRO A 370 -8.03 -0.06 -12.42
C PRO A 370 -7.79 0.30 -10.96
N THR A 371 -8.17 1.50 -10.52
CA THR A 371 -7.99 1.93 -9.12
C THR A 371 -8.66 0.98 -8.14
N TYR A 372 -9.79 0.42 -8.55
CA TYR A 372 -10.65 -0.43 -7.76
C TYR A 372 -9.97 -1.74 -7.34
N TYR A 373 -9.44 -2.48 -8.32
CA TYR A 373 -8.64 -3.67 -8.04
C TYR A 373 -7.25 -3.32 -7.52
N GLY A 374 -6.69 -2.19 -7.98
CA GLY A 374 -5.39 -1.69 -7.54
C GLY A 374 -5.37 -1.30 -6.06
N LYS A 375 -6.47 -0.76 -5.52
CA LYS A 375 -6.59 -0.32 -4.12
C LYS A 375 -6.98 -1.45 -3.18
N THR A 376 -7.54 -2.55 -3.66
CA THR A 376 -7.93 -3.64 -2.76
C THR A 376 -6.72 -4.12 -1.95
N PHE A 377 -6.93 -4.46 -0.67
CA PHE A 377 -5.87 -4.81 0.29
C PHE A 377 -4.91 -3.67 0.65
N HIS A 378 -5.12 -2.45 0.14
CA HIS A 378 -4.44 -1.26 0.65
C HIS A 378 -5.25 -0.65 1.81
N PRO A 379 -4.59 0.06 2.74
CA PRO A 379 -5.26 0.72 3.85
C PRO A 379 -6.29 1.74 3.34
N SER A 380 -7.50 1.70 3.88
CA SER A 380 -8.52 2.73 3.72
C SER A 380 -8.51 3.60 4.98
N LEU A 381 -9.36 3.29 5.96
CA LEU A 381 -9.33 3.86 7.32
C LEU A 381 -8.02 3.50 8.05
N GLY A 382 -7.34 2.43 7.64
CA GLY A 382 -6.07 2.02 8.22
C GLY A 382 -4.94 3.04 8.07
N HIS A 383 -5.05 4.03 7.18
CA HIS A 383 -4.07 5.12 7.10
C HIS A 383 -3.98 5.95 8.39
N GLU A 384 -5.09 6.15 9.10
CA GLU A 384 -5.08 6.80 10.41
C GLU A 384 -4.35 5.94 11.45
N ALA A 385 -4.58 4.62 11.46
CA ALA A 385 -3.88 3.71 12.35
C ALA A 385 -2.36 3.66 12.08
N ILE A 386 -1.95 3.75 10.81
CA ILE A 386 -0.54 3.85 10.41
C ILE A 386 0.06 5.15 10.93
N LYS A 387 -0.63 6.28 10.72
CA LYS A 387 -0.23 7.60 11.24
C LYS A 387 -0.05 7.56 12.76
N ASP A 388 -1.05 7.07 13.49
CA ASP A 388 -1.04 7.02 14.95
C ASP A 388 0.11 6.16 15.48
N GLU A 389 0.41 5.05 14.83
CA GLU A 389 1.53 4.19 15.21
C GLU A 389 2.89 4.84 14.90
N ILE A 390 3.01 5.59 13.80
CA ILE A 390 4.20 6.42 13.51
C ILE A 390 4.40 7.44 14.63
N TYR A 391 3.36 8.20 14.99
CA TYR A 391 3.46 9.19 16.06
C TYR A 391 3.80 8.58 17.41
N ARG A 392 3.21 7.43 17.75
CA ARG A 392 3.55 6.70 18.98
C ARG A 392 5.05 6.37 19.03
N VAL A 393 5.60 5.82 17.95
CA VAL A 393 7.02 5.46 17.87
C VAL A 393 7.91 6.72 17.91
N TRP A 394 7.53 7.79 17.20
CA TRP A 394 8.25 9.06 17.25
C TRP A 394 8.29 9.67 18.65
N ALA A 395 7.18 9.63 19.39
CA ALA A 395 7.11 10.10 20.77
C ALA A 395 8.00 9.27 21.72
N GLU A 396 8.02 7.94 21.57
CA GLU A 396 8.90 7.06 22.37
C GLU A 396 10.39 7.33 22.14
N LEU A 397 10.75 7.76 20.93
CA LEU A 397 12.12 8.11 20.56
C LEU A 397 12.45 9.60 20.80
N GLY A 398 11.47 10.39 21.25
CA GLY A 398 11.62 11.82 21.54
C GLY A 398 11.83 12.69 20.30
N PHE A 399 11.23 12.30 19.17
CA PHE A 399 11.27 13.11 17.93
C PHE A 399 10.17 14.17 17.86
N VAL A 400 9.06 13.94 18.55
CA VAL A 400 7.87 14.81 18.61
C VAL A 400 7.31 14.88 20.02
#